data_AF-A0A2T2TEC4-F1
#
_entry.id   AF-A0A2T2TEC4-F1
#
_cell.length_a   1.000
_cell.length_b   1.000
_cell.length_c   1.000
_cell.angle_alpha   90.00
_cell.angle_beta   90.00
_cell.angle_gamma   90.00
#
_symmetry.space_group_name_H-M   'P 1'
#
loop_
_entity.id
_entity.type
_entity.pdbx_description
1 polymer ?
#
loop_
_entity_poly.entity_id
_entity_poly.type
_entity_poly.pdbx_seq_one_letter_code
_entity_poly.pdbx_strand_id
1 'polypeptide(L)'
;MKKSLNLSIDEDLVQRAKEEADRRGTSVSRMVETFFASLDVSDSDSNVPDDYVPSKRIRTLRSSLQSPDRIPPGDPSWDEDRLIEEIERKHS
;
A
#
# COMPACT_ATOMS: atom_id res chain seq x y z
N MET A 1 -19.54 15.93 -9.91
CA MET A 1 -20.93 15.43 -9.98
C MET A 1 -20.95 14.00 -9.48
N LYS A 2 -21.83 13.67 -8.53
CA LYS A 2 -21.96 12.28 -8.05
C LYS A 2 -22.77 11.50 -9.09
N LYS A 3 -22.24 10.36 -9.57
CA LYS A 3 -22.94 9.44 -10.49
C LYS A 3 -23.41 8.22 -9.70
N SER A 4 -24.64 7.79 -9.95
CA SER A 4 -25.17 6.54 -9.39
C SER A 4 -24.85 5.37 -10.32
N LEU A 5 -24.50 4.23 -9.74
CA LEU A 5 -24.31 2.96 -10.44
C LEU A 5 -25.36 1.97 -9.91
N ASN A 6 -26.18 1.43 -10.81
CA ASN A 6 -27.12 0.36 -10.49
C ASN A 6 -26.53 -0.96 -10.98
N LEU A 7 -26.35 -1.91 -10.06
CA LEU A 7 -25.78 -3.23 -10.34
C LEU A 7 -26.83 -4.30 -10.04
N SER A 8 -27.01 -5.25 -10.95
CA SER A 8 -27.78 -6.47 -10.72
C SER A 8 -26.83 -7.59 -10.32
N ILE A 9 -26.93 -8.05 -9.08
CA ILE A 9 -26.12 -9.13 -8.51
C ILE A 9 -27.02 -10.03 -7.65
N ASP A 10 -26.55 -11.25 -7.41
CA ASP A 10 -27.25 -12.23 -6.59
C ASP A 10 -27.50 -11.71 -5.17
N GLU A 11 -28.68 -12.03 -4.63
CA GLU A 11 -29.11 -11.58 -3.30
C GLU A 11 -28.18 -12.05 -2.19
N ASP A 12 -27.68 -13.29 -2.30
CA ASP A 12 -26.69 -13.85 -1.36
C ASP A 12 -25.40 -13.02 -1.31
N LEU A 13 -24.98 -12.49 -2.45
CA LEU A 13 -23.76 -11.68 -2.55
C LEU A 13 -23.99 -10.29 -1.95
N VAL A 14 -25.17 -9.72 -2.17
CA VAL A 14 -25.59 -8.45 -1.53
C VAL A 14 -25.58 -8.61 -0.01
N GLN A 15 -26.10 -9.72 0.51
CA GLN A 15 -26.15 -9.98 1.93
C GLN A 15 -24.75 -10.10 2.54
N ARG A 16 -23.86 -10.89 1.92
CA ARG A 16 -22.46 -11.00 2.38
C ARG A 16 -21.73 -9.66 2.33
N ALA A 17 -21.95 -8.86 1.29
CA ALA A 17 -21.34 -7.55 1.17
C ALA A 17 -21.78 -6.59 2.28
N LYS A 18 -23.07 -6.65 2.68
CA LYS A 18 -23.59 -5.86 3.81
C LYS A 18 -22.99 -6.30 5.14
N GLU A 19 -22.95 -7.61 5.41
CA GLU A 19 -22.34 -8.15 6.63
C GLU A 19 -20.86 -7.77 6.76
N GLU A 20 -20.13 -7.78 5.64
CA GLU A 20 -18.74 -7.32 5.60
C GLU A 20 -18.63 -5.82 5.86
N ALA A 21 -19.55 -5.03 5.30
CA ALA A 21 -19.60 -3.58 5.51
C ALA A 21 -19.84 -3.25 6.98
N ASP A 22 -20.83 -3.90 7.59
CA ASP A 22 -21.20 -3.72 9.00
C ASP A 22 -20.05 -4.10 9.92
N ARG A 23 -19.37 -5.23 9.65
CA ARG A 23 -18.19 -5.66 10.41
C ARG A 23 -17.05 -4.64 10.37
N ARG A 24 -16.90 -3.94 9.25
CA ARG A 24 -15.88 -2.91 9.04
C ARG A 24 -16.35 -1.51 9.46
N GLY A 25 -17.59 -1.36 9.94
CA GLY A 25 -18.18 -0.06 10.30
C GLY A 25 -18.28 0.90 9.11
N THR A 26 -18.51 0.38 7.91
CA THR A 26 -18.56 1.15 6.66
C THR A 26 -19.80 0.78 5.83
N SER A 27 -19.99 1.41 4.67
CA SER A 27 -21.06 1.06 3.74
C SER A 27 -20.52 0.34 2.50
N VAL A 28 -21.37 -0.50 1.89
CA VAL A 28 -21.03 -1.20 0.62
C VAL A 28 -20.60 -0.20 -0.45
N SER A 29 -21.31 0.93 -0.57
CA SER A 29 -20.95 1.98 -1.53
C SER A 29 -19.56 2.57 -1.27
N ARG A 30 -19.18 2.77 0.01
CA ARG A 30 -17.85 3.25 0.39
C ARG A 30 -16.76 2.24 0.04
N MET A 31 -17.02 0.95 0.27
CA MET A 31 -16.08 -0.12 -0.09
C MET A 31 -15.84 -0.18 -1.60
N VAL A 32 -16.91 -0.07 -2.38
CA VAL A 32 -16.86 -0.05 -3.84
C VAL A 32 -16.13 1.21 -4.35
N GLU A 33 -16.39 2.37 -3.75
CA GLU A 33 -15.68 3.62 -4.06
C GLU A 33 -14.18 3.49 -3.80
N THR A 34 -13.77 2.95 -2.64
CA THR A 34 -12.34 2.71 -2.34
C THR A 34 -11.70 1.70 -3.29
N PHE A 35 -12.44 0.67 -3.69
CA PHE A 35 -11.95 -0.32 -4.64
C PHE A 35 -11.69 0.31 -6.01
N PHE A 36 -12.66 1.05 -6.56
CA PHE A 36 -12.47 1.75 -7.84
C PHE A 36 -11.34 2.79 -7.77
N ALA A 37 -11.23 3.53 -6.66
CA ALA A 37 -10.12 4.45 -6.46
C ALA A 37 -8.75 3.75 -6.48
N SER A 38 -8.66 2.51 -5.99
CA SER A 38 -7.40 1.74 -6.06
C SER A 38 -7.06 1.25 -7.47
N LEU A 39 -8.08 1.01 -8.31
CA LEU A 39 -7.87 0.62 -9.70
C LEU A 39 -7.35 1.80 -10.54
N ASP A 40 -7.88 3.01 -10.32
CA ASP A 40 -7.44 4.22 -11.05
C ASP A 40 -5.95 4.54 -10.82
N VAL A 41 -5.40 4.19 -9.64
CA VAL A 41 -3.99 4.40 -9.33
C VAL A 41 -3.09 3.41 -10.09
N SER A 42 -3.61 2.24 -10.47
CA SER A 42 -2.82 1.19 -11.13
C SER A 42 -2.48 1.53 -12.59
N ASP A 43 -3.23 2.45 -13.22
CA ASP A 43 -2.95 2.94 -14.59
C ASP A 43 -2.09 4.23 -14.62
N SER A 44 -1.88 4.89 -13.47
CA SER A 44 -1.14 6.17 -13.40
C SER A 44 0.24 6.10 -12.75
N ASP A 45 0.67 4.94 -12.23
CA ASP A 45 1.89 4.85 -11.41
C ASP A 45 3.12 4.30 -12.15
N SER A 46 3.33 4.77 -13.38
CA SER A 46 4.68 4.90 -13.95
C SER A 46 5.20 6.32 -13.73
N ASN A 47 4.95 6.91 -12.56
CA ASN A 47 5.58 8.15 -12.15
C ASN A 47 6.76 7.85 -11.24
N VAL A 48 7.70 7.05 -11.76
CA VAL A 48 9.08 7.12 -11.27
C VAL A 48 9.59 8.45 -11.83
N PRO A 49 9.94 9.44 -10.99
CA PRO A 49 10.60 10.64 -11.47
C PRO A 49 11.80 10.21 -12.33
N ASP A 50 11.97 10.77 -13.53
CA ASP A 50 13.05 10.38 -14.46
C ASP A 50 14.46 10.60 -13.84
N ASP A 51 14.51 11.33 -12.72
CA ASP A 51 15.67 11.59 -11.87
C ASP A 51 15.74 10.71 -10.60
N TYR A 52 14.88 9.70 -10.45
CA TYR A 52 14.92 8.76 -9.33
C TYR A 52 16.19 7.91 -9.39
N VAL A 53 17.18 8.31 -8.59
CA VAL A 53 18.38 7.52 -8.34
C VAL A 53 18.14 6.68 -7.09
N PRO A 54 18.01 5.34 -7.20
CA PRO A 54 17.82 4.50 -6.03
C PRO A 54 18.99 4.65 -5.06
N SER A 55 18.68 4.82 -3.78
CA SER A 55 19.69 4.92 -2.73
C SER A 55 20.58 3.68 -2.71
N LYS A 56 21.82 3.82 -2.22
CA LYS A 56 22.78 2.71 -2.16
C LYS A 56 22.20 1.49 -1.43
N ARG A 57 21.39 1.71 -0.38
CA ARG A 57 20.65 0.66 0.35
C ARG A 57 19.68 -0.10 -0.57
N ILE A 58 18.82 0.61 -1.31
CA ILE A 58 17.85 -0.01 -2.24
C ILE A 58 18.57 -0.76 -3.36
N ARG A 59 19.66 -0.19 -3.88
CA ARG A 59 20.49 -0.84 -4.91
C ARG A 59 21.10 -2.14 -4.42
N THR A 60 21.62 -2.16 -3.18
CA THR A 60 22.17 -3.36 -2.56
C THR A 60 21.09 -4.41 -2.31
N LEU A 61 19.94 -4.02 -1.77
CA LEU A 61 18.82 -4.92 -1.48
C LEU A 61 18.26 -5.54 -2.76
N ARG A 62 18.12 -4.74 -3.82
CA ARG A 62 17.72 -5.22 -5.15
C ARG A 62 18.74 -6.20 -5.75
N SER A 63 20.04 -5.96 -5.50
CA SER A 63 21.10 -6.85 -5.96
C SER A 63 21.17 -8.16 -5.17
N SER A 64 20.90 -8.16 -3.86
CA SER A 64 20.86 -9.37 -3.04
C SER A 64 19.64 -10.25 -3.34
N LEU A 65 18.54 -9.65 -3.80
CA LEU A 65 17.36 -10.39 -4.26
C LEU A 65 17.55 -11.01 -5.65
N GLN A 66 18.42 -10.43 -6.49
CA GLN A 66 18.74 -10.97 -7.82
C GLN A 66 19.87 -12.00 -7.82
N SER A 67 20.71 -12.00 -6.77
CA SER A 67 21.83 -12.93 -6.62
C SER A 67 21.81 -13.53 -5.22
N PRO A 68 21.32 -14.77 -5.04
CA PRO A 68 21.11 -15.38 -3.71
C PRO A 68 22.38 -15.56 -2.86
N ASP A 69 23.58 -15.34 -3.43
CA ASP A 69 24.87 -15.60 -2.78
C ASP A 69 25.58 -14.35 -2.21
N ARG A 70 24.90 -13.22 -2.01
CA ARG A 70 25.50 -12.06 -1.31
C ARG A 70 24.73 -11.66 -0.05
N ILE A 71 25.30 -12.02 1.09
CA ILE A 71 24.81 -11.70 2.43
C ILE A 71 25.20 -10.25 2.79
N PRO A 72 24.25 -9.39 3.17
CA PRO A 72 24.56 -8.05 3.66
C PRO A 72 25.35 -8.09 4.99
N PRO A 73 26.23 -7.11 5.28
CA PRO A 73 26.96 -7.08 6.55
C PRO A 73 25.96 -7.03 7.72
N GLY A 74 26.08 -8.03 8.60
CA GLY A 74 25.04 -8.46 9.54
C GLY A 74 24.85 -7.61 10.79
N ASP A 75 25.02 -6.29 10.73
CA ASP A 75 24.70 -5.42 11.86
C ASP A 75 23.70 -4.31 11.47
N PRO A 76 22.41 -4.48 11.78
CA PRO A 76 21.35 -3.49 11.53
C PRO A 76 21.20 -2.44 12.65
N SER A 77 22.01 -2.50 13.72
CA SER A 77 21.81 -1.69 14.94
C SER A 77 21.84 -0.17 14.71
N TRP A 78 22.54 0.30 13.68
CA TRP A 78 22.61 1.73 13.37
C TRP A 78 21.29 2.33 12.84
N ASP A 79 20.32 1.49 12.45
CA ASP A 79 19.01 1.91 11.93
C ASP A 79 17.97 2.11 13.04
N GLU A 80 18.12 1.44 14.17
CA GLU A 80 17.14 1.50 15.27
C GLU A 80 17.20 2.84 16.00
N ASP A 81 18.39 3.33 16.32
CA ASP A 81 18.58 4.61 17.00
C ASP A 81 18.01 5.78 16.18
N ARG A 82 18.22 5.75 14.85
CA ARG A 82 17.66 6.76 13.93
C ARG A 82 16.15 6.66 13.77
N LEU A 83 15.58 5.45 13.81
CA LEU A 83 14.14 5.27 13.73
C LEU A 83 13.45 5.80 14.99
N ILE A 84 14.04 5.52 16.16
CA ILE A 84 13.51 5.95 17.46
C ILE A 84 13.54 7.48 17.54
N GLU A 85 14.66 8.11 17.17
CA GLU A 85 14.80 9.58 17.16
C GLU A 85 13.80 10.26 16.21
N GLU A 86 13.52 9.66 15.04
CA GLU A 86 12.55 10.16 14.06
C GLU A 86 11.08 9.99 14.52
N ILE A 87 10.78 8.93 15.27
CA ILE A 87 9.46 8.69 15.89
C ILE A 87 9.21 9.70 17.01
N GLU A 88 10.17 9.92 17.91
CA GLU A 88 10.04 10.90 18.98
C GLU A 88 9.86 12.33 18.45
N ARG A 89 10.58 12.69 17.39
CA ARG A 89 10.44 13.99 16.70
C ARG A 89 9.06 14.23 16.10
N LYS A 90 8.38 13.19 15.63
CA LYS A 90 7.05 13.29 15.00
C LYS A 90 5.90 13.26 16.00
N HIS A 91 6.14 12.78 17.21
CA HIS A 91 5.14 12.64 18.26
C HIS A 91 5.27 13.68 19.41
N SER A 92 6.17 14.66 19.26
CA SER A 92 6.15 15.94 20.01
C SER A 92 5.49 17.05 19.19
#